data_AF-A0A9W6PPL2-F1
#
_entry.id   AF-A0A9W6PPL2-F1
#
_cell.length_a   1.000
_cell.length_b   1.000
_cell.length_c   1.000
_cell.angle_alpha   90.00
_cell.angle_beta   90.00
_cell.angle_gamma   90.00
#
_symmetry.space_group_name_H-M   'P 1'
#
loop_
_entity.id
_entity.type
_entity.pdbx_description
1 polymer ?
#
loop_
_entity_poly.entity_id
_entity_poly.type
_entity_poly.pdbx_seq_one_letter_code
_entity_poly.pdbx_strand_id
1 'polypeptide(L)'
;MPGAATSGYAPHLSAGCDRGGAVGASLEQLKRKQQALEPGSRITDTTVSGKPAFKATYESTKKSGPISGLTVRVSLSADRFCFVDIEARQGAMPPEADQIASSFALA
;
A
#
# COMPACT_ATOMS: atom_id res chain seq x y z
N MET A 1 7.70 -33.51 -3.94
CA MET A 1 6.24 -33.43 -4.18
C MET A 1 5.92 -31.99 -4.53
N PRO A 2 5.31 -31.69 -5.68
CA PRO A 2 4.91 -30.32 -5.99
C PRO A 2 3.77 -29.95 -5.04
N GLY A 3 4.03 -29.02 -4.13
CA GLY A 3 3.03 -28.55 -3.17
C GLY A 3 1.87 -27.91 -3.92
N ALA A 4 0.69 -28.53 -3.84
CA ALA A 4 -0.54 -27.89 -4.24
C ALA A 4 -0.65 -26.55 -3.51
N ALA A 5 -1.04 -25.48 -4.21
CA ALA A 5 -1.32 -24.18 -3.61
C ALA A 5 -2.43 -24.36 -2.58
N THR A 6 -2.05 -24.57 -1.32
CA THR A 6 -2.98 -24.53 -0.19
C THR A 6 -3.62 -23.17 -0.22
N SER A 7 -4.96 -23.13 -0.15
CA SER A 7 -5.90 -22.00 -0.22
C SER A 7 -5.57 -20.80 0.69
N GLY A 8 -4.39 -20.24 0.55
CA GLY A 8 -3.80 -19.22 1.40
C GLY A 8 -3.59 -17.95 0.60
N TYR A 9 -3.85 -16.83 1.26
CA TYR A 9 -3.52 -15.52 0.71
C TYR A 9 -1.99 -15.39 0.59
N ALA A 10 -1.49 -15.54 -0.63
CA ALA A 10 -0.06 -15.42 -0.92
C ALA A 10 0.39 -13.96 -0.73
N PRO A 11 1.58 -13.72 -0.14
CA PRO A 11 2.20 -12.42 -0.17
C PRO A 11 2.31 -11.94 -1.61
N HIS A 12 1.88 -10.71 -1.87
CA HIS A 12 1.94 -10.13 -3.20
C HIS A 12 2.18 -8.64 -3.14
N LEU A 13 2.66 -8.13 -4.28
CA LEU A 13 2.91 -6.72 -4.51
C LEU A 13 2.06 -6.27 -5.70
N SER A 14 1.41 -5.13 -5.53
CA SER A 14 0.73 -4.40 -6.61
C SER A 14 1.33 -3.00 -6.69
N ALA A 15 1.61 -2.53 -7.90
CA ALA A 15 2.09 -1.16 -8.10
C ALA A 15 1.45 -0.58 -9.36
N GLY A 16 1.26 0.74 -9.37
CA GLY A 16 0.65 1.43 -10.50
C GLY A 16 0.44 2.90 -10.26
N CYS A 17 -0.21 3.55 -11.22
CA CYS A 17 -0.62 4.95 -11.11
C CYS A 17 -2.08 5.09 -11.53
N ASP A 18 -2.83 5.88 -10.77
CA ASP A 18 -4.28 6.02 -10.95
C ASP A 18 -4.70 7.49 -10.79
N ARG A 19 -6.00 7.74 -10.97
CA ARG A 19 -6.67 9.01 -10.72
C ARG A 19 -7.31 9.06 -9.34
N GLY A 20 -7.30 10.23 -8.72
CA GLY A 20 -7.93 10.48 -7.42
C GLY A 20 -9.46 10.47 -7.48
N GLY A 21 -10.02 10.71 -8.67
CA GLY A 21 -11.46 10.75 -8.88
C GLY A 21 -12.10 11.92 -8.12
N ALA A 22 -13.37 11.77 -7.74
CA ALA A 22 -14.13 12.85 -7.07
C ALA A 22 -13.51 13.33 -5.74
N VAL A 23 -12.72 12.48 -5.07
CA VAL A 23 -12.07 12.81 -3.79
C VAL A 23 -10.73 13.51 -4.00
N GLY A 24 -10.14 13.42 -5.19
CA GLY A 24 -8.81 13.93 -5.50
C GLY A 24 -7.66 13.05 -5.00
N ALA A 25 -6.44 13.45 -5.35
CA ALA A 25 -5.20 12.72 -5.14
C ALA A 25 -4.15 13.53 -4.37
N SER A 26 -4.55 14.63 -3.69
CA SER A 26 -3.63 15.34 -2.80
C SER A 26 -3.17 14.43 -1.67
N LEU A 27 -1.99 14.70 -1.11
CA LEU A 27 -1.44 13.87 -0.05
C LEU A 27 -2.40 13.71 1.14
N GLU A 28 -3.06 14.79 1.56
CA GLU A 28 -4.07 14.74 2.63
C GLU A 28 -5.31 13.91 2.25
N GLN A 29 -5.79 14.03 1.02
CA GLN A 29 -6.93 13.25 0.53
C GLN A 29 -6.61 11.76 0.50
N LEU A 30 -5.41 11.39 0.04
CA LEU A 30 -4.96 10.01 0.01
C LEU A 30 -4.79 9.42 1.41
N LYS A 31 -4.27 10.19 2.38
CA LYS A 31 -4.22 9.78 3.80
C LYS A 31 -5.62 9.60 4.38
N ARG A 32 -6.52 10.58 4.18
CA ARG A 32 -7.92 10.46 4.63
C ARG A 32 -8.60 9.20 4.07
N LYS A 33 -8.36 8.89 2.78
CA LYS A 33 -8.84 7.66 2.16
C LYS A 33 -8.24 6.41 2.81
N GLN A 34 -6.95 6.43 3.13
CA GLN A 34 -6.28 5.33 3.85
C GLN A 34 -6.90 5.11 5.24
N GLN A 35 -7.09 6.16 6.06
CA GLN A 35 -7.77 6.01 7.35
C GLN A 35 -9.23 5.56 7.21
N ALA A 36 -9.94 6.00 6.18
CA ALA A 36 -11.33 5.60 5.98
C ALA A 36 -11.45 4.11 5.62
N LEU A 37 -10.53 3.60 4.79
CA LEU A 37 -10.51 2.19 4.40
C LEU A 37 -9.94 1.30 5.51
N GLU A 38 -8.90 1.77 6.19
CA GLU A 38 -8.12 1.00 7.15
C GLU A 38 -7.88 1.86 8.42
N PRO A 39 -8.86 1.99 9.32
CA PRO A 39 -8.81 2.93 10.45
C PRO A 39 -7.63 2.76 11.41
N GLY A 40 -7.09 1.54 11.50
CA GLY A 40 -5.90 1.22 12.30
C GLY A 40 -4.56 1.56 11.64
N SER A 41 -4.57 2.18 10.45
CA SER A 41 -3.36 2.48 9.70
C SER A 41 -2.41 3.39 10.49
N ARG A 42 -1.14 2.97 10.60
CA ARG A 42 -0.05 3.84 11.04
C ARG A 42 0.54 4.51 9.81
N ILE A 43 0.34 5.82 9.70
CA ILE A 43 0.80 6.61 8.56
C ILE A 43 2.05 7.40 8.93
N THR A 44 3.01 7.44 8.02
CA THR A 44 4.23 8.26 8.13
C THR A 44 4.46 8.98 6.81
N ASP A 45 4.71 10.28 6.92
CA ASP A 45 5.02 11.13 5.77
C ASP A 45 6.40 10.78 5.22
N THR A 46 6.55 10.80 3.91
CA THR A 46 7.81 10.50 3.24
C THR A 46 7.87 11.22 1.88
N THR A 47 8.95 10.97 1.15
CA THR A 47 9.10 11.45 -0.23
C THR A 47 9.55 10.30 -1.12
N VAL A 48 9.08 10.32 -2.36
CA VAL A 48 9.51 9.38 -3.41
C VAL A 48 9.88 10.19 -4.64
N SER A 49 11.11 10.06 -5.11
CA SER A 49 11.66 10.87 -6.21
C SER A 49 11.41 12.38 -6.02
N GLY A 50 11.55 12.89 -4.78
CA GLY A 50 11.31 14.29 -4.44
C GLY A 50 9.85 14.73 -4.39
N LYS A 51 8.88 13.83 -4.62
CA LYS A 51 7.44 14.13 -4.53
C LYS A 51 6.85 13.76 -3.17
N PRO A 52 5.84 14.52 -2.69
CA PRO A 52 5.16 14.20 -1.44
C PRO A 52 4.50 12.82 -1.48
N ALA A 53 4.77 12.02 -0.45
CA ALA A 53 4.25 10.68 -0.31
C ALA A 53 3.89 10.36 1.14
N PHE A 54 3.19 9.25 1.36
CA PHE A 54 3.10 8.63 2.67
C PHE A 54 3.37 7.13 2.55
N LYS A 55 3.92 6.56 3.62
CA LYS A 55 3.93 5.13 3.89
C LYS A 55 2.87 4.82 4.94
N ALA A 56 2.13 3.73 4.81
CA ALA A 56 1.25 3.25 5.85
C ALA A 56 1.36 1.74 6.04
N THR A 57 1.34 1.30 7.29
CA THR A 57 1.15 -0.11 7.65
C THR A 57 -0.24 -0.28 8.25
N TYR A 58 -0.94 -1.35 7.89
CA TYR A 58 -2.29 -1.60 8.34
C TYR A 58 -2.58 -3.09 8.52
N GLU A 59 -3.61 -3.38 9.29
CA GLU A 59 -4.19 -4.71 9.46
C GLU A 59 -5.64 -4.64 9.00
N SER A 60 -6.08 -5.60 8.19
CA SER A 60 -7.43 -5.62 7.64
C SER A 60 -8.00 -7.04 7.62
N THR A 61 -9.32 -7.15 7.49
CA THR A 61 -9.99 -8.45 7.28
C THR A 61 -10.62 -8.47 5.90
N LYS A 62 -10.03 -9.24 4.99
CA LYS A 62 -10.54 -9.43 3.62
C LYS A 62 -11.30 -10.76 3.51
N LYS A 63 -11.93 -11.02 2.35
CA LYS A 63 -12.60 -12.30 2.08
C LYS A 63 -11.67 -13.52 2.25
N SER A 64 -10.37 -13.31 2.06
CA SER A 64 -9.31 -14.31 2.23
C SER A 64 -8.84 -14.49 3.67
N GLY A 65 -9.39 -13.73 4.63
CA GLY A 65 -9.00 -13.72 6.04
C GLY A 65 -8.27 -12.45 6.47
N PRO A 66 -7.69 -12.45 7.68
CA PRO A 66 -6.92 -11.32 8.20
C PRO A 66 -5.59 -11.18 7.42
N ILE A 67 -5.29 -9.94 7.05
CA ILE A 67 -4.10 -9.56 6.28
C ILE A 67 -3.35 -8.42 6.96
N SER A 68 -2.04 -8.42 6.79
CA SER A 68 -1.17 -7.28 7.06
C SER A 68 -0.83 -6.61 5.74
N GLY A 69 -0.81 -5.29 5.71
CA GLY A 69 -0.53 -4.50 4.52
C GLY A 69 0.48 -3.39 4.77
N LEU A 70 1.25 -3.09 3.74
CA LEU A 70 2.14 -1.94 3.64
C LEU A 70 1.82 -1.23 2.32
N THR A 71 1.47 0.05 2.38
CA THR A 71 1.25 0.89 1.20
C THR A 71 2.19 2.08 1.19
N VAL A 72 2.67 2.46 0.01
CA VAL A 72 3.26 3.77 -0.24
C VAL A 72 2.43 4.43 -1.33
N ARG A 73 1.99 5.67 -1.11
CA ARG A 73 1.30 6.46 -2.14
C ARG A 73 2.00 7.79 -2.34
N VAL A 74 2.16 8.16 -3.61
CA VAL A 74 2.89 9.35 -4.06
C VAL A 74 1.93 10.25 -4.81
N SER A 75 1.72 11.46 -4.30
CA SER A 75 0.89 12.47 -4.96
C SER A 75 1.68 13.09 -6.12
N LEU A 76 1.20 12.91 -7.35
CA LEU A 76 1.79 13.51 -8.54
C LEU A 76 1.17 14.86 -8.89
N SER A 77 -0.13 15.01 -8.63
CA SER A 77 -0.92 16.22 -8.82
C SER A 77 -2.20 16.13 -7.99
N ALA A 78 -3.08 17.13 -8.09
CA ALA A 78 -4.37 17.11 -7.41
C ALA A 78 -5.30 15.95 -7.83
N ASP A 79 -5.07 15.30 -8.98
CA ASP A 79 -5.89 14.18 -9.47
C ASP A 79 -5.07 12.93 -9.84
N ARG A 80 -3.74 12.93 -9.69
CA ARG A 80 -2.92 11.74 -10.03
C ARG A 80 -2.07 11.31 -8.86
N PHE A 81 -2.01 10.00 -8.64
CA PHE A 81 -1.08 9.39 -7.69
C PHE A 81 -0.50 8.09 -8.24
N CYS A 82 0.65 7.70 -7.72
CA CYS A 82 1.18 6.35 -7.89
C CYS A 82 1.24 5.65 -6.54
N PHE A 83 1.25 4.32 -6.58
CA PHE A 83 1.24 3.51 -5.37
C PHE A 83 2.07 2.24 -5.53
N VAL A 84 2.51 1.72 -4.39
CA VAL A 84 2.90 0.32 -4.21
C VAL A 84 2.19 -0.19 -2.96
N ASP A 85 1.54 -1.34 -3.10
CA ASP A 85 0.84 -2.05 -2.05
C ASP A 85 1.47 -3.44 -1.92
N ILE A 86 1.86 -3.80 -0.71
CA ILE A 86 2.37 -5.13 -0.36
C ILE A 86 1.43 -5.69 0.68
N GLU A 87 0.81 -6.83 0.38
CA GLU A 87 -0.12 -7.47 1.30
C GLU A 87 0.25 -8.94 1.48
N ALA A 88 0.08 -9.42 2.71
CA ALA A 88 0.27 -10.81 3.06
C ALA A 88 -0.76 -11.22 4.11
N ARG A 89 -0.91 -12.53 4.33
CA ARG A 89 -1.66 -13.02 5.48
C ARG A 89 -1.05 -12.43 6.76
N GLN A 90 -1.89 -12.14 7.75
CA GLN A 90 -1.41 -11.61 9.02
C GLN A 90 -0.31 -12.51 9.62
N GLY A 91 0.81 -11.91 9.99
CA GLY A 91 2.01 -12.61 10.49
C GLY A 91 2.90 -13.26 9.41
N ALA A 92 2.56 -13.12 8.12
CA ALA A 92 3.31 -13.67 6.99
C ALA A 92 3.87 -12.59 6.05
N MET A 93 3.98 -11.34 6.52
CA MET A 93 4.63 -10.27 5.76
C MET A 93 6.10 -10.62 5.52
N PRO A 94 6.61 -10.56 4.28
CA PRO A 94 8.03 -10.80 4.01
C PRO A 94 8.91 -9.81 4.79
N PRO A 95 10.05 -10.25 5.36
CA PRO A 95 10.95 -9.35 6.08
C PRO A 95 11.54 -8.26 5.16
N GLU A 96 11.58 -8.48 3.85
CA GLU A 96 12.05 -7.52 2.85
C GLU A 96 10.98 -6.50 2.43
N ALA A 97 9.73 -6.58 2.92
CA ALA A 97 8.63 -5.73 2.45
C ALA A 97 8.94 -4.22 2.58
N ASP A 98 9.51 -3.80 3.71
CA ASP A 98 9.91 -2.40 3.92
C ASP A 98 11.02 -1.98 2.95
N GLN A 99 11.99 -2.86 2.67
CA GLN A 99 13.07 -2.58 1.72
C GLN A 99 12.52 -2.45 0.29
N ILE A 100 11.64 -3.36 -0.12
CA ILE A 100 10.99 -3.34 -1.43
C ILE A 100 10.18 -2.05 -1.60
N ALA A 101 9.34 -1.71 -0.62
CA ALA A 101 8.55 -0.48 -0.68
C ALA A 101 9.43 0.78 -0.69
N SER A 102 10.54 0.79 0.05
CA SER A 102 11.48 1.92 0.08
C SER A 102 12.30 2.06 -1.21
N SER A 103 12.40 0.99 -2.01
CA SER A 103 13.05 1.02 -3.32
C SER A 103 12.17 1.59 -4.44
N PHE A 104 10.88 1.84 -4.16
CA PHE A 104 9.97 2.40 -5.13
C PHE A 104 10.40 3.81 -5.54
N ALA A 105 10.51 4.04 -6.85
CA ALA A 105 10.87 5.31 -7.44
C ALA A 105 9.98 5.61 -8.64
N LEU A 106 9.72 6.89 -8.89
CA LEU A 106 9.09 7.36 -10.11
C LEU A 106 10.13 7.46 -11.23
N ALA A 107 9.76 6.99 -12.42
CA ALA A 107 10.53 7.14 -13.65
C ALA A 107 10.37 8.54 -14.25
#